data_AF-Q84YL5-F1
#
_entry.id   AF-Q84YL5-F1
#
_cell.length_a   1.000
_cell.length_b   1.000
_cell.length_c   1.000
_cell.angle_alpha   90.00
_cell.angle_beta   90.00
_cell.angle_gamma   90.00
#
_symmetry.space_group_name_H-M   'P 1'
#
loop_
_entity.id
_entity.type
_entity.pdbx_description
1 polymer ?
#
loop_
_entity_poly.entity_id
_entity_poly.type
_entity_poly.pdbx_seq_one_letter_code
_entity_poly.pdbx_strand_id
1 'polypeptide(L)'
;MASAVAPDIWHWTRSLPNPKHWRGKSYYLQICNSPSTNQSLNLIISWHSETQSFNLSYSICAEHHDPVSLWSSHYSRLKSVNGSDFAIHFFHDIICGVLRYGPYSNKMSPFRLPNVQVSEDTGKIFNLAALTLALMVCIYEAPSTLRRDLIGTVSAQLIRGDMWGAAKKLMLAMGSDMEEQWMRSLNLAVTNWIIETRRSGGTPVSPFTVFSYAVSAIRLWKVELYCPVVAMIMEHPAHQTKDEKLQFSLNYQHLEAVIQFIYRVTFRENWIDVTVNVDNIRCDLIQLVSETLMAKQGYGSDEKHFPSRISLQLTPLVQTDILSLTVSRSTDNPAQEVDTEMGLDATLSAAPATIGITMSAHETVTRTLRPWKFEHSVHGNTAALNWFLHGGAEGREVFSSEPHKRELLQPRSWFRNRYTNPGRPFTRGGGVIFAGDEYGESVCWRMPAAAAGKTVEWEMKGRIWVTYWPNKKRTLHVETRRVEFRELLRLTIRE
;
A
#
# COMPACT_ATOMS: atom_id res chain seq x y z
N MET A 1 13.70 -5.89 29.67
CA MET A 1 13.96 -5.76 28.22
C MET A 1 15.35 -5.18 28.07
N ALA A 2 16.33 -5.94 27.58
CA ALA A 2 17.60 -5.33 27.23
C ALA A 2 17.33 -4.32 26.12
N SER A 3 17.51 -3.03 26.40
CA SER A 3 17.62 -2.00 25.37
C SER A 3 18.87 -2.32 24.56
N ALA A 4 18.78 -3.27 23.64
CA ALA A 4 19.78 -3.45 22.61
C ALA A 4 19.73 -2.17 21.78
N VAL A 5 20.64 -1.25 22.07
CA VAL A 5 20.83 -0.04 21.25
C VAL A 5 21.05 -0.54 19.83
N ALA A 6 20.11 -0.20 18.94
CA ALA A 6 20.24 -0.55 17.52
C ALA A 6 21.59 -0.01 17.03
N PRO A 7 22.42 -0.83 16.38
CA PRO A 7 23.73 -0.39 15.95
C PRO A 7 23.60 0.71 14.90
N ASP A 8 24.40 1.76 15.03
CA ASP A 8 24.50 2.79 14.00
C ASP A 8 25.43 2.30 12.88
N ILE A 9 24.85 1.57 11.92
CA ILE A 9 25.55 0.97 10.79
C ILE A 9 26.21 2.06 9.94
N TRP A 10 25.57 3.22 9.78
CA TRP A 10 26.14 4.36 9.08
C TRP A 10 27.38 4.91 9.76
N HIS A 11 27.30 5.22 11.06
CA HIS A 11 28.45 5.73 11.80
C HIS A 11 29.60 4.70 11.81
N TRP A 12 29.27 3.42 12.02
CA TRP A 12 30.27 2.34 11.93
C TRP A 12 30.93 2.27 10.55
N THR A 13 30.14 2.31 9.47
CA THR A 13 30.66 2.28 8.09
C THR A 13 31.61 3.46 7.83
N ARG A 14 31.32 4.63 8.40
CA ARG A 14 32.16 5.84 8.28
C ARG A 14 33.37 5.87 9.19
N SER A 15 33.33 5.17 10.33
CA SER A 15 34.45 5.09 11.28
C SER A 15 35.49 4.05 10.86
N LEU A 16 35.17 3.20 9.89
CA LEU A 16 36.13 2.25 9.33
C LEU A 16 37.34 2.98 8.76
N PRO A 17 38.56 2.47 9.02
CA PRO A 17 39.75 3.05 8.43
C PRO A 17 39.67 2.98 6.90
N ASN A 18 40.50 3.76 6.21
CA ASN A 18 40.69 3.57 4.78
C ASN A 18 41.12 2.11 4.52
N PRO A 19 40.54 1.39 3.53
CA PRO A 19 40.93 0.01 3.17
C PRO A 19 42.45 -0.21 3.04
N LYS A 20 43.22 0.79 2.62
CA LYS A 20 44.70 0.75 2.57
C LYS A 20 45.38 0.54 3.94
N HIS A 21 44.71 0.90 5.04
CA HIS A 21 45.23 0.86 6.41
C HIS A 21 44.61 -0.26 7.25
N TRP A 22 43.84 -1.17 6.64
CA TRP A 22 43.19 -2.25 7.38
C TRP A 22 44.23 -3.24 7.89
N ARG A 23 44.20 -3.53 9.20
CA ARG A 23 45.13 -4.48 9.85
C ARG A 23 44.70 -5.95 9.68
N GLY A 24 43.46 -6.20 9.28
CA GLY A 24 42.86 -7.54 9.14
C GLY A 24 42.12 -7.73 7.82
N LYS A 25 41.67 -8.97 7.56
CA LYS A 25 40.93 -9.33 6.33
C LYS A 25 39.46 -8.90 6.33
N SER A 26 38.89 -8.67 7.50
CA SER A 26 37.48 -8.29 7.65
C SER A 26 37.23 -7.49 8.92
N TYR A 27 36.15 -6.70 8.87
CA TYR A 27 35.55 -6.06 10.03
C TYR A 27 34.12 -6.56 10.16
N TYR A 28 33.63 -6.68 11.40
CA TYR A 28 32.26 -7.11 11.65
C TYR A 28 31.53 -6.14 12.60
N LEU A 29 30.22 -6.04 12.41
CA LEU A 29 29.29 -5.30 13.25
C LEU A 29 28.11 -6.20 13.56
N GLN A 30 27.79 -6.36 14.84
CA GLN A 30 26.60 -7.07 15.25
C GLN A 30 25.35 -6.22 14.97
N ILE A 31 24.47 -6.71 14.11
CA ILE A 31 23.16 -6.12 13.77
C ILE A 31 22.18 -6.36 14.93
N CYS A 32 22.09 -7.61 15.36
CA CYS A 32 21.21 -8.04 16.45
C CYS A 32 21.68 -9.38 17.03
N ASN A 33 21.04 -9.79 18.12
CA ASN A 33 21.28 -11.07 18.78
C ASN A 33 19.94 -11.73 19.12
N SER A 34 19.82 -13.04 18.95
CA SER A 34 18.69 -13.83 19.42
C SER A 34 18.70 -13.90 20.96
N PRO A 35 17.65 -13.44 21.64
CA PRO A 35 17.55 -13.54 23.09
C PRO A 35 17.52 -14.98 23.61
N SER A 36 17.06 -15.94 22.80
CA SER A 36 16.90 -17.34 23.22
C SER A 36 18.15 -18.18 23.03
N THR A 37 18.92 -17.92 21.97
CA THR A 37 20.10 -18.73 21.60
C THR A 37 21.42 -18.00 21.79
N ASN A 38 21.40 -16.69 22.06
CA ASN A 38 22.58 -15.80 22.02
C ASN A 38 23.35 -15.84 20.69
N GLN A 39 22.69 -16.26 19.61
CA GLN A 39 23.26 -16.24 18.26
C GLN A 39 23.06 -14.89 17.60
N SER A 40 24.15 -14.37 17.06
CA SER A 40 24.22 -13.02 16.52
C SER A 40 24.01 -13.01 15.01
N LEU A 41 23.40 -11.92 14.51
CA LEU A 41 23.39 -11.58 13.10
C LEU A 41 24.42 -10.46 12.90
N ASN A 42 25.42 -10.73 12.07
CA ASN A 42 26.57 -9.85 11.88
C ASN A 42 26.64 -9.37 10.44
N LEU A 43 26.91 -8.07 10.29
CA LEU A 43 27.36 -7.49 9.04
C LEU A 43 28.88 -7.58 9.00
N ILE A 44 29.41 -8.26 7.98
CA ILE A 44 30.83 -8.44 7.75
C ILE A 44 31.22 -7.67 6.50
N ILE A 45 32.30 -6.92 6.58
CA ILE A 45 32.94 -6.32 5.41
C ILE A 45 34.28 -7.00 5.24
N SER A 46 34.43 -7.67 4.12
CA SER A 46 35.67 -8.28 3.69
C SER A 46 36.25 -7.50 2.50
N TRP A 47 37.56 -7.53 2.39
CA TRP A 47 38.26 -6.91 1.28
C TRP A 47 39.27 -7.89 0.69
N HIS A 48 39.49 -7.75 -0.61
CA HIS A 48 40.52 -8.47 -1.33
C HIS A 48 41.32 -7.48 -2.18
N SER A 49 42.64 -7.59 -2.10
CA SER A 49 43.59 -6.80 -2.89
C SER A 49 44.12 -7.66 -4.01
N GLU A 50 43.77 -7.33 -5.25
CA GLU A 50 44.47 -7.84 -6.43
C GLU A 50 45.19 -6.68 -7.11
N THR A 51 46.53 -6.78 -7.15
CA THR A 51 47.55 -5.99 -7.86
C THR A 51 47.47 -4.45 -7.81
N GLN A 52 46.33 -3.82 -8.10
CA GLN A 52 46.12 -2.36 -8.00
C GLN A 52 44.66 -1.94 -7.66
N SER A 53 43.73 -2.87 -7.44
CA SER A 53 42.33 -2.54 -7.14
C SER A 53 41.84 -3.14 -5.82
N PHE A 54 41.05 -2.36 -5.09
CA PHE A 54 40.38 -2.80 -3.87
C PHE A 54 39.01 -3.36 -4.23
N ASN A 55 38.81 -4.66 -3.99
CA ASN A 55 37.51 -5.30 -4.09
C ASN A 55 36.92 -5.41 -2.69
N LEU A 56 35.76 -4.80 -2.49
CA LEU A 56 35.03 -4.84 -1.22
C LEU A 56 33.78 -5.69 -1.39
N SER A 57 33.48 -6.49 -0.37
CA SER A 57 32.25 -7.28 -0.28
C SER A 57 31.64 -7.14 1.10
N TYR A 58 30.33 -6.95 1.11
CA TYR A 58 29.50 -6.92 2.31
C TYR A 58 28.79 -8.25 2.42
N SER A 59 28.76 -8.83 3.61
CA SER A 59 28.06 -10.09 3.85
C SER A 59 27.25 -9.99 5.13
N ILE A 60 26.07 -10.59 5.15
CA ILE A 60 25.28 -10.79 6.36
C ILE A 60 25.47 -12.25 6.76
N CYS A 61 25.96 -12.48 7.97
CA CYS A 61 26.24 -13.81 8.49
C CYS A 61 25.49 -14.04 9.80
N ALA A 62 25.01 -15.25 10.00
CA ALA A 62 24.53 -15.69 11.31
C ALA A 62 25.64 -16.49 12.00
N GLU A 63 25.96 -16.14 13.24
CA GLU A 63 26.79 -16.99 14.11
C GLU A 63 25.93 -18.12 14.65
N HIS A 64 25.80 -19.17 13.84
CA HIS A 64 25.46 -20.50 14.34
C HIS A 64 26.76 -21.20 14.78
N HIS A 65 26.70 -22.43 15.30
CA HIS A 65 27.89 -23.19 15.72
C HIS A 65 29.12 -23.06 14.78
N ASP A 66 28.87 -22.91 13.48
CA ASP A 66 29.78 -22.30 12.50
C ASP A 66 29.13 -21.05 11.86
N PRO A 67 29.89 -19.97 11.55
CA PRO A 67 29.35 -18.81 10.84
C PRO A 67 28.82 -19.17 9.45
N VAL A 68 27.53 -18.92 9.22
CA VAL A 68 26.89 -19.14 7.91
C VAL A 68 26.69 -17.80 7.22
N SER A 69 27.25 -17.64 6.02
CA SER A 69 26.94 -16.49 5.16
C SER A 69 25.55 -16.65 4.57
N LEU A 70 24.66 -15.73 4.93
CA LEU A 70 23.27 -15.71 4.49
C LEU A 70 23.11 -14.87 3.22
N TRP A 71 23.92 -13.81 3.10
CA TRP A 71 23.90 -12.90 1.96
C TRP A 71 25.30 -12.34 1.72
N SER A 72 25.63 -12.06 0.45
CA SER A 72 26.83 -11.35 0.07
C SER A 72 26.57 -10.41 -1.12
N SER A 73 27.16 -9.22 -1.08
CA SER A 73 27.18 -8.27 -2.20
C SER A 73 28.13 -8.76 -3.31
N HIS A 74 28.03 -8.15 -4.49
CA HIS A 74 29.09 -8.32 -5.49
C HIS A 74 30.36 -7.58 -5.07
N TYR A 75 31.50 -8.07 -5.53
CA TYR A 75 32.76 -7.36 -5.39
C TYR A 75 32.73 -6.06 -6.20
N SER A 76 32.77 -4.93 -5.50
CA SER A 76 32.83 -3.61 -6.12
C SER A 76 34.28 -3.18 -6.26
N ARG A 77 34.71 -2.91 -7.49
CA ARG A 77 36.07 -2.41 -7.80
C ARG A 77 36.12 -0.91 -7.54
N LEU A 78 36.69 -0.50 -6.40
CA LEU A 78 36.85 0.93 -6.07
C LEU A 78 38.01 1.53 -6.86
N LYS A 79 37.76 2.61 -7.64
CA LYS A 79 38.80 3.34 -8.40
C LYS A 79 39.52 4.40 -7.55
N SER A 80 38.87 4.93 -6.51
CA SER A 80 39.37 5.98 -5.62
C SER A 80 38.95 5.65 -4.18
N VAL A 81 39.79 5.98 -3.20
CA VAL A 81 39.59 5.64 -1.79
C VAL A 81 39.35 6.89 -0.96
N ASN A 82 38.32 7.66 -1.32
CA ASN A 82 37.76 8.66 -0.41
C ASN A 82 36.66 8.00 0.42
N GLY A 83 36.67 8.20 1.73
CA GLY A 83 35.75 7.52 2.66
C GLY A 83 34.26 7.79 2.39
N SER A 84 33.92 8.89 1.72
CA SER A 84 32.55 9.20 1.28
C SER A 84 32.03 8.26 0.19
N ASP A 85 32.90 7.77 -0.70
CA ASP A 85 32.50 6.94 -1.83
C ASP A 85 32.10 5.54 -1.35
N PHE A 86 32.77 5.03 -0.32
CA PHE A 86 32.53 3.71 0.26
C PHE A 86 31.10 3.53 0.76
N ALA A 87 30.61 4.48 1.55
CA ALA A 87 29.28 4.38 2.14
C ALA A 87 28.17 4.50 1.09
N ILE A 88 28.38 5.32 0.05
CA ILE A 88 27.44 5.45 -1.08
C ILE A 88 27.37 4.14 -1.87
N HIS A 89 28.52 3.51 -2.14
CA HIS A 89 28.56 2.20 -2.79
C HIS A 89 27.85 1.12 -1.97
N PHE A 90 28.10 1.07 -0.66
CA PHE A 90 27.41 0.13 0.20
C PHE A 90 25.89 0.36 0.21
N PHE A 91 25.46 1.62 0.27
CA PHE A 91 24.05 1.97 0.24
C PHE A 91 23.36 1.48 -1.04
N HIS A 92 24.04 1.63 -2.19
CA HIS A 92 23.56 1.07 -3.45
C HIS A 92 23.45 -0.45 -3.40
N ASP A 93 24.46 -1.16 -2.89
CA ASP A 93 24.44 -2.62 -2.75
C ASP A 93 23.33 -3.10 -1.82
N ILE A 94 23.02 -2.36 -0.75
CA ILE A 94 21.90 -2.62 0.14
C ILE A 94 20.58 -2.56 -0.64
N ILE A 95 20.38 -1.49 -1.41
CA ILE A 95 19.16 -1.28 -2.19
C ILE A 95 18.98 -2.38 -3.23
N CYS A 96 20.03 -2.69 -4.00
CA CYS A 96 20.04 -3.82 -4.91
C CYS A 96 19.76 -5.14 -4.19
N GLY A 97 20.31 -5.33 -2.98
CA GLY A 97 20.10 -6.51 -2.16
C GLY A 97 18.62 -6.73 -1.83
N VAL A 98 17.90 -5.68 -1.41
CA VAL A 98 16.46 -5.77 -1.13
C VAL A 98 15.67 -6.07 -2.39
N LEU A 99 16.01 -5.40 -3.49
CA LEU A 99 15.25 -5.51 -4.75
C LEU A 99 15.41 -6.86 -5.44
N ARG A 100 16.50 -7.59 -5.15
CA ARG A 100 16.70 -8.98 -5.62
C ARG A 100 15.70 -9.97 -5.06
N TYR A 101 15.19 -9.73 -3.86
CA TYR A 101 14.14 -10.55 -3.25
C TYR A 101 12.75 -10.26 -3.85
N GLY A 102 12.63 -9.25 -4.71
CA GLY A 102 11.37 -8.88 -5.35
C GLY A 102 10.93 -9.81 -6.48
N PRO A 103 9.64 -9.76 -6.86
CA PRO A 103 9.08 -10.61 -7.92
C PRO A 103 9.64 -10.35 -9.32
N TYR A 104 10.25 -9.19 -9.55
CA TYR A 104 10.70 -8.72 -10.85
C TYR A 104 12.22 -8.53 -10.94
N SER A 105 12.99 -9.18 -10.06
CA SER A 105 14.45 -9.02 -9.98
C SER A 105 15.19 -9.27 -11.30
N ASN A 106 14.72 -10.21 -12.13
CA ASN A 106 15.32 -10.49 -13.45
C ASN A 106 15.10 -9.37 -14.49
N LYS A 107 14.15 -8.46 -14.27
CA LYS A 107 13.82 -7.37 -15.21
C LYS A 107 14.47 -6.04 -14.82
N MET A 108 15.36 -6.06 -13.83
CA MET A 108 15.90 -4.84 -13.26
C MET A 108 16.88 -4.20 -14.25
N SER A 109 16.49 -3.07 -14.84
CA SER A 109 17.42 -2.22 -15.57
C SER A 109 18.44 -1.63 -14.58
N PRO A 110 19.69 -1.36 -15.00
CA PRO A 110 20.63 -0.61 -14.19
C PRO A 110 20.02 0.77 -13.89
N PHE A 111 19.64 0.99 -12.64
CA PHE A 111 19.10 2.26 -12.19
C PHE A 111 20.23 3.15 -11.70
N ARG A 112 20.05 4.46 -11.84
CA ARG A 112 20.90 5.43 -11.14
C ARG A 112 20.26 5.71 -9.81
N LEU A 113 20.97 5.40 -8.73
CA LEU A 113 20.59 5.90 -7.44
C LEU A 113 20.61 7.44 -7.50
N PRO A 114 19.51 8.13 -7.14
CA PRO A 114 19.54 9.58 -7.04
C PRO A 114 20.59 9.98 -6.02
N ASN A 115 21.26 11.10 -6.26
CA ASN A 115 22.31 11.58 -5.39
C ASN A 115 21.69 11.96 -4.03
N VAL A 116 21.74 11.03 -3.07
CA VAL A 116 21.28 11.28 -1.70
C VAL A 116 22.23 12.33 -1.13
N GLN A 117 21.77 13.57 -1.06
CA GLN A 117 22.54 14.63 -0.42
C GLN A 117 22.81 14.22 1.02
N VAL A 118 24.08 14.22 1.43
CA VAL A 118 24.49 13.88 2.78
C VAL A 118 23.97 14.95 3.74
N SER A 119 22.78 14.72 4.30
CA SER A 119 22.17 15.47 5.40
C SER A 119 22.33 14.74 6.73
N GLU A 120 21.95 15.38 7.84
CA GLU A 120 21.92 14.77 9.18
C GLU A 120 21.07 13.48 9.23
N ASP A 121 20.05 13.37 8.37
CA ASP A 121 19.18 12.20 8.28
C ASP A 121 19.74 11.03 7.47
N THR A 122 20.86 11.24 6.76
CA THR A 122 21.47 10.21 5.89
C THR A 122 21.76 8.94 6.68
N GLY A 123 22.23 9.07 7.92
CA GLY A 123 22.52 7.92 8.77
C GLY A 123 21.27 7.09 9.09
N LYS A 124 20.13 7.74 9.33
CA LYS A 124 18.87 7.03 9.58
C LYS A 124 18.33 6.35 8.33
N ILE A 125 18.41 7.01 7.18
CA ILE A 125 18.02 6.43 5.87
C ILE A 125 18.87 5.19 5.57
N PHE A 126 20.18 5.31 5.79
CA PHE A 126 21.12 4.22 5.60
C PHE A 126 20.83 3.04 6.54
N ASN A 127 20.67 3.31 7.83
CA ASN A 127 20.35 2.29 8.83
C ASN A 127 19.02 1.60 8.53
N LEU A 128 18.00 2.34 8.09
CA LEU A 128 16.72 1.75 7.67
C LEU A 128 16.90 0.78 6.51
N ALA A 129 17.60 1.19 5.46
CA ALA A 129 17.81 0.37 4.29
C ALA A 129 18.57 -0.92 4.65
N ALA A 130 19.64 -0.79 5.46
CA ALA A 130 20.43 -1.92 5.94
C ALA A 130 19.59 -2.89 6.81
N LEU A 131 18.77 -2.37 7.71
CA LEU A 131 17.86 -3.18 8.53
C LEU A 131 16.76 -3.85 7.71
N THR A 132 16.28 -3.19 6.64
CA THR A 132 15.32 -3.80 5.72
C THR A 132 15.97 -4.95 4.95
N LEU A 133 17.21 -4.78 4.46
CA LEU A 133 17.96 -5.89 3.88
C LEU A 133 18.16 -7.04 4.89
N ALA A 134 18.57 -6.73 6.12
CA ALA A 134 18.72 -7.73 7.17
C ALA A 134 17.41 -8.48 7.42
N LEU A 135 16.26 -7.78 7.44
CA LEU A 135 14.95 -8.41 7.55
C LEU A 135 14.68 -9.38 6.38
N MET A 136 14.95 -8.96 5.13
CA MET A 136 14.76 -9.82 3.95
C MET A 136 15.61 -11.08 4.06
N VAL A 137 16.90 -10.93 4.39
CA VAL A 137 17.84 -12.04 4.55
C VAL A 137 17.39 -12.97 5.69
N CYS A 138 16.90 -12.43 6.80
CA CYS A 138 16.35 -13.25 7.88
C CYS A 138 15.14 -14.07 7.41
N ILE A 139 14.23 -13.48 6.64
CA ILE A 139 13.02 -14.18 6.16
C ILE A 139 13.38 -15.33 5.22
N TYR A 140 14.27 -15.10 4.26
CA TYR A 140 14.54 -16.07 3.19
C TYR A 140 15.67 -17.05 3.49
N GLU A 141 16.75 -16.58 4.13
CA GLU A 141 18.03 -17.30 4.19
C GLU A 141 18.35 -17.82 5.59
N ALA A 142 17.82 -17.20 6.65
CA ALA A 142 18.17 -17.62 8.01
C ALA A 142 17.63 -19.03 8.32
N PRO A 143 18.38 -19.86 9.06
CA PRO A 143 17.92 -21.16 9.55
C PRO A 143 16.61 -21.04 10.34
N SER A 144 15.72 -22.03 10.18
CA SER A 144 14.38 -22.02 10.81
C SER A 144 14.42 -21.89 12.34
N THR A 145 15.48 -22.39 12.99
CA THR A 145 15.70 -22.30 14.43
C THR A 145 15.94 -20.87 14.93
N LEU A 146 16.48 -19.99 14.09
CA LEU A 146 16.84 -18.61 14.46
C LEU A 146 15.91 -17.57 13.83
N ARG A 147 15.30 -17.92 12.69
CA ARG A 147 14.51 -17.04 11.84
C ARG A 147 13.53 -16.18 12.63
N ARG A 148 12.69 -16.80 13.47
CA ARG A 148 11.63 -16.09 14.22
C ARG A 148 12.20 -15.02 15.15
N ASP A 149 13.25 -15.36 15.88
CA ASP A 149 13.88 -14.45 16.85
C ASP A 149 14.57 -13.29 16.15
N LEU A 150 15.36 -13.59 15.11
CA LEU A 150 16.07 -12.58 14.34
C LEU A 150 15.09 -11.61 13.66
N ILE A 151 14.03 -12.13 13.04
CA ILE A 151 12.95 -11.31 12.48
C ILE A 151 12.34 -10.43 13.56
N GLY A 152 12.01 -10.99 14.74
CA GLY A 152 11.46 -10.23 15.86
C GLY A 152 12.37 -9.08 16.30
N THR A 153 13.68 -9.33 16.44
CA THR A 153 14.64 -8.29 16.85
C THR A 153 14.86 -7.23 15.78
N VAL A 154 15.02 -7.60 14.51
CA VAL A 154 15.18 -6.63 13.41
C VAL A 154 13.89 -5.82 13.22
N SER A 155 12.73 -6.47 13.30
CA SER A 155 11.41 -5.82 13.24
C SER A 155 11.24 -4.78 14.34
N ALA A 156 11.61 -5.10 15.58
CA ALA A 156 11.55 -4.17 16.69
C ALA A 156 12.41 -2.91 16.46
N GLN A 157 13.55 -3.04 15.77
CA GLN A 157 14.38 -1.88 15.39
C GLN A 157 13.72 -1.05 14.29
N LEU A 158 13.08 -1.69 13.31
CA LEU A 158 12.43 -1.03 12.18
C LEU A 158 11.14 -0.26 12.55
N ILE A 159 10.41 -0.69 13.59
CA ILE A 159 9.14 -0.07 14.03
C ILE A 159 9.35 1.18 14.89
N ARG A 160 10.60 1.48 15.30
CA ARG A 160 10.87 2.67 16.12
C ARG A 160 10.37 3.94 15.42
N GLY A 161 9.74 4.85 16.17
CA GLY A 161 9.08 6.03 15.59
C GLY A 161 10.00 6.95 14.78
N ASP A 162 11.30 6.95 15.05
CA ASP A 162 12.31 7.71 14.30
C ASP A 162 12.62 7.13 12.91
N MET A 163 12.37 5.83 12.70
CA MET A 163 12.60 5.14 11.43
C MET A 163 11.54 5.47 10.38
N TRP A 164 10.32 5.84 10.79
CA TRP A 164 9.26 6.23 9.87
C TRP A 164 9.62 7.47 9.03
N GLY A 165 10.21 8.48 9.68
CA GLY A 165 10.71 9.67 9.00
C GLY A 165 11.83 9.37 8.01
N ALA A 166 12.68 8.39 8.33
CA ALA A 166 13.72 7.91 7.42
C ALA A 166 13.13 7.13 6.23
N ALA A 167 12.07 6.33 6.46
CA ALA A 167 11.40 5.58 5.41
C ALA A 167 10.76 6.50 4.38
N LYS A 168 10.01 7.52 4.83
CA LYS A 168 9.50 8.57 3.95
C LYS A 168 10.61 9.22 3.11
N LYS A 169 11.75 9.57 3.72
CA LYS A 169 12.87 10.21 3.00
C LYS A 169 13.51 9.26 2.00
N LEU A 170 13.64 7.98 2.34
CA LEU A 170 14.13 6.95 1.42
C LEU A 170 13.22 6.83 0.20
N MET A 171 11.90 6.73 0.40
CA MET A 171 10.92 6.64 -0.68
C MET A 171 11.03 7.85 -1.63
N LEU A 172 11.03 9.07 -1.08
CA LEU A 172 11.20 10.30 -1.85
C LEU A 172 12.54 10.36 -2.59
N ALA A 173 13.61 9.83 -2.00
CA ALA A 173 14.93 9.77 -2.64
C ALA A 173 15.01 8.71 -3.73
N MET A 174 14.26 7.62 -3.65
CA MET A 174 14.21 6.56 -4.67
C MET A 174 13.37 6.95 -5.88
N GLY A 175 12.30 7.73 -5.66
CA GLY A 175 11.30 8.04 -6.68
C GLY A 175 10.31 6.90 -6.90
N SER A 176 9.19 7.20 -7.58
CA SER A 176 8.02 6.32 -7.67
C SER A 176 8.32 4.90 -8.14
N ASP A 177 9.03 4.76 -9.25
CA ASP A 177 9.23 3.45 -9.88
C ASP A 177 10.05 2.52 -8.97
N MET A 178 11.05 3.08 -8.30
CA MET A 178 11.94 2.36 -7.41
C MET A 178 11.27 2.05 -6.07
N GLU A 179 10.52 3.01 -5.55
CA GLU A 179 9.68 2.85 -4.37
C GLU A 179 8.68 1.71 -4.53
N GLU A 180 7.97 1.65 -5.65
CA GLU A 180 7.04 0.55 -5.93
C GLU A 180 7.75 -0.81 -5.90
N GLN A 181 8.92 -0.93 -6.55
CA GLN A 181 9.68 -2.18 -6.54
C GLN A 181 10.19 -2.53 -5.15
N TRP A 182 10.68 -1.55 -4.39
CA TRP A 182 11.11 -1.72 -3.00
C TRP A 182 9.95 -2.25 -2.14
N MET A 183 8.79 -1.61 -2.23
CA MET A 183 7.61 -2.00 -1.47
C MET A 183 7.04 -3.34 -1.91
N ARG A 184 7.13 -3.71 -3.19
CA ARG A 184 6.77 -5.05 -3.68
C ARG A 184 7.69 -6.13 -3.12
N SER A 185 9.00 -5.90 -3.08
CA SER A 185 9.97 -6.83 -2.46
C SER A 185 9.69 -7.02 -0.97
N LEU A 186 9.54 -5.92 -0.24
CA LEU A 186 9.25 -5.94 1.19
C LEU A 186 7.91 -6.65 1.48
N ASN A 187 6.86 -6.32 0.75
CA ASN A 187 5.54 -6.91 0.97
C ASN A 187 5.46 -8.38 0.54
N LEU A 188 6.26 -8.81 -0.44
CA LEU A 188 6.40 -10.24 -0.76
C LEU A 188 7.05 -11.00 0.40
N ALA A 189 8.13 -10.47 0.97
CA ALA A 189 8.79 -11.10 2.12
C ALA A 189 7.86 -11.17 3.34
N VAL A 190 7.18 -10.07 3.66
CA VAL A 190 6.16 -10.03 4.72
C VAL A 190 5.04 -11.04 4.45
N THR A 191 4.59 -11.15 3.20
CA THR A 191 3.56 -12.13 2.81
C THR A 191 4.01 -13.56 3.06
N ASN A 192 5.23 -13.90 2.63
CA ASN A 192 5.82 -15.23 2.86
C ASN A 192 5.92 -15.55 4.35
N TRP A 193 6.43 -14.60 5.14
CA TRP A 193 6.58 -14.77 6.58
C TRP A 193 5.25 -14.98 7.30
N ILE A 194 4.22 -14.20 6.95
CA ILE A 194 2.88 -14.33 7.53
C ILE A 194 2.27 -15.70 7.19
N ILE A 195 2.38 -16.14 5.94
CA ILE A 195 1.84 -17.43 5.50
C ILE A 195 2.56 -18.59 6.21
N GLU A 196 3.90 -18.56 6.25
CA GLU A 196 4.70 -19.57 6.94
C GLU A 196 4.32 -19.65 8.43
N THR A 197 4.26 -18.51 9.11
CA THR A 197 3.95 -18.47 10.54
C THR A 197 2.54 -18.99 10.83
N ARG A 198 1.55 -18.63 10.01
CA ARG A 198 0.18 -19.13 10.12
C ARG A 198 0.08 -20.64 9.90
N ARG A 199 0.84 -21.19 8.94
CA ARG A 199 0.91 -22.64 8.69
C ARG A 199 1.49 -23.41 9.87
N SER A 200 2.44 -22.82 10.59
CA SER A 200 2.98 -23.38 11.84
C SER A 200 2.12 -23.13 13.08
N GLY A 201 0.90 -22.57 12.92
CA GLY A 201 0.00 -22.24 14.04
C GLY A 201 0.47 -21.06 14.91
N GLY A 202 1.47 -20.30 14.45
CA GLY A 202 2.00 -19.15 15.16
C GLY A 202 1.21 -17.86 14.86
N THR A 203 1.35 -16.87 15.75
CA THR A 203 0.93 -15.49 15.45
C THR A 203 2.12 -14.78 14.79
N PRO A 204 1.97 -14.25 13.55
CA PRO A 204 3.06 -13.54 12.90
C PRO A 204 3.38 -12.25 13.66
N VAL A 205 4.63 -12.12 14.08
CA VAL A 205 5.22 -10.82 14.41
C VAL A 205 5.56 -10.18 13.07
N SER A 206 4.68 -9.30 12.57
CA SER A 206 4.97 -8.52 11.37
C SER A 206 5.24 -7.07 11.77
N PRO A 207 6.38 -6.48 11.37
CA PRO A 207 6.68 -5.08 11.67
C PRO A 207 5.74 -4.10 10.96
N PHE A 208 5.27 -4.48 9.78
CA PHE A 208 4.51 -3.60 8.90
C PHE A 208 3.24 -4.33 8.47
N THR A 209 2.12 -3.97 9.08
CA THR A 209 0.81 -4.32 8.52
C THR A 209 0.46 -3.40 7.36
N VAL A 210 0.92 -2.15 7.44
CA VAL A 210 0.68 -1.10 6.46
C VAL A 210 1.86 -0.13 6.49
N PHE A 211 2.30 0.31 5.32
CA PHE A 211 3.24 1.41 5.19
C PHE A 211 2.53 2.56 4.49
N SER A 212 2.57 3.76 5.06
CA SER A 212 2.03 4.97 4.45
C SER A 212 2.93 6.16 4.72
N TYR A 213 2.82 7.22 3.93
CA TYR A 213 3.37 8.50 4.32
C TYR A 213 2.63 9.64 3.61
N ALA A 214 2.55 10.78 4.29
CA ALA A 214 2.09 12.03 3.71
C ALA A 214 3.22 12.91 3.19
N VAL A 215 2.96 13.62 2.08
CA VAL A 215 3.77 14.71 1.54
C VAL A 215 2.89 15.96 1.44
N SER A 216 3.39 17.08 1.95
CA SER A 216 2.75 18.38 1.80
C SER A 216 3.66 19.27 0.97
N ALA A 217 3.22 19.57 -0.24
CA ALA A 217 3.85 20.52 -1.15
C ALA A 217 2.95 21.75 -1.28
N ILE A 218 3.40 22.76 -2.04
CA ILE A 218 2.60 23.96 -2.32
C ILE A 218 1.33 23.53 -3.05
N ARG A 219 0.16 23.85 -2.47
CA ARG A 219 -1.20 23.54 -2.97
C ARG A 219 -1.52 22.05 -3.15
N LEU A 220 -0.65 21.14 -2.73
CA LEU A 220 -0.84 19.69 -2.90
C LEU A 220 -0.55 18.95 -1.60
N TRP A 221 -1.49 18.09 -1.23
CA TRP A 221 -1.29 17.02 -0.27
C TRP A 221 -1.34 15.69 -1.00
N LYS A 222 -0.35 14.83 -0.75
CA LYS A 222 -0.26 13.49 -1.32
C LYS A 222 -0.03 12.49 -0.21
N VAL A 223 -0.78 11.40 -0.19
CA VAL A 223 -0.50 10.25 0.67
C VAL A 223 -0.30 9.02 -0.19
N GLU A 224 0.77 8.29 0.08
CA GLU A 224 1.03 6.98 -0.50
C GLU A 224 0.85 5.90 0.54
N LEU A 225 0.43 4.72 0.08
CA LEU A 225 0.06 3.59 0.92
C LEU A 225 0.40 2.27 0.22
N TYR A 226 1.01 1.36 0.97
CA TYR A 226 1.32 0.00 0.53
C TYR A 226 0.95 -1.00 1.64
N CYS A 227 0.23 -2.06 1.30
CA CYS A 227 -0.20 -3.06 2.29
C CYS A 227 -0.36 -4.46 1.68
N PRO A 228 0.34 -5.50 2.18
CA PRO A 228 0.12 -6.86 1.73
C PRO A 228 -1.27 -7.33 2.17
N VAL A 229 -2.04 -7.93 1.26
CA VAL A 229 -3.43 -8.33 1.52
C VAL A 229 -3.55 -9.30 2.69
N VAL A 230 -2.53 -10.15 2.91
CA VAL A 230 -2.50 -11.07 4.05
C VAL A 230 -2.40 -10.37 5.41
N ALA A 231 -1.92 -9.14 5.47
CA ALA A 231 -1.82 -8.33 6.68
C ALA A 231 -3.08 -7.50 6.95
N MET A 232 -3.99 -7.39 5.97
CA MET A 232 -5.27 -6.72 6.15
C MET A 232 -6.20 -7.51 7.08
N ILE A 233 -7.08 -6.78 7.76
CA ILE A 233 -8.08 -7.36 8.66
C ILE A 233 -9.20 -7.96 7.82
N MET A 234 -9.48 -9.24 8.00
CA MET A 234 -10.62 -9.90 7.35
C MET A 234 -11.91 -9.61 8.12
N GLU A 235 -12.94 -9.08 7.47
CA GLU A 235 -14.22 -8.73 8.11
C GLU A 235 -14.97 -9.99 8.59
N HIS A 236 -14.94 -11.07 7.80
CA HIS A 236 -15.61 -12.35 8.11
C HIS A 236 -14.62 -13.53 8.13
N PRO A 237 -13.81 -13.69 9.19
CA PRO A 237 -12.75 -14.70 9.25
C PRO A 237 -13.25 -16.16 9.21
N ALA A 238 -14.54 -16.39 9.47
CA ALA A 238 -15.15 -17.73 9.42
C ALA A 238 -15.22 -18.31 7.99
N HIS A 239 -15.11 -17.47 6.95
CA HIS A 239 -15.32 -17.84 5.56
C HIS A 239 -14.02 -18.26 4.85
N GLN A 240 -13.08 -18.94 5.52
CA GLN A 240 -11.85 -19.36 4.84
C GLN A 240 -12.09 -20.52 3.87
N THR A 241 -11.73 -20.32 2.61
CA THR A 241 -11.73 -21.39 1.61
C THR A 241 -10.66 -22.44 1.92
N LYS A 242 -10.93 -23.71 1.61
CA LYS A 242 -9.93 -24.80 1.65
C LYS A 242 -9.19 -24.97 0.32
N ASP A 243 -9.55 -24.19 -0.71
CA ASP A 243 -8.91 -24.24 -2.02
C ASP A 243 -7.54 -23.54 -1.96
N GLU A 244 -6.47 -24.34 -1.86
CA GLU A 244 -5.10 -23.85 -1.75
C GLU A 244 -4.66 -22.99 -2.95
N LYS A 245 -5.15 -23.30 -4.17
CA LYS A 245 -4.82 -22.52 -5.37
C LYS A 245 -5.50 -21.15 -5.33
N LEU A 246 -6.75 -21.11 -4.88
CA LEU A 246 -7.44 -19.84 -4.67
C LEU A 246 -6.76 -19.02 -3.58
N GLN A 247 -6.46 -19.64 -2.43
CA GLN A 247 -5.73 -18.98 -1.35
C GLN A 247 -4.40 -18.41 -1.82
N PHE A 248 -3.63 -19.16 -2.62
CA PHE A 248 -2.40 -18.66 -3.21
C PHE A 248 -2.66 -17.41 -4.07
N SER A 249 -3.68 -17.46 -4.93
CA SER A 249 -4.01 -16.32 -5.80
C SER A 249 -4.35 -15.06 -5.01
N LEU A 250 -5.14 -15.21 -3.95
CA LEU A 250 -5.65 -14.12 -3.11
C LEU A 250 -4.62 -13.59 -2.11
N ASN A 251 -3.73 -14.44 -1.59
CA ASN A 251 -2.75 -14.08 -0.59
C ASN A 251 -1.56 -13.31 -1.19
N TYR A 252 -1.13 -13.65 -2.41
CA TYR A 252 0.05 -13.04 -3.05
C TYR A 252 -0.31 -11.77 -3.82
N GLN A 253 -0.99 -10.87 -3.12
CA GLN A 253 -1.42 -9.55 -3.60
C GLN A 253 -1.04 -8.51 -2.56
N HIS A 254 -0.82 -7.28 -3.01
CA HIS A 254 -0.79 -6.12 -2.14
C HIS A 254 -1.56 -4.97 -2.74
N LEU A 255 -2.00 -4.09 -1.86
CA LEU A 255 -2.60 -2.82 -2.18
C LEU A 255 -1.51 -1.78 -2.39
N GLU A 256 -1.63 -1.03 -3.48
CA GLU A 256 -0.93 0.23 -3.73
C GLU A 256 -1.99 1.33 -3.86
N ALA A 257 -1.91 2.39 -3.05
CA ALA A 257 -2.84 3.50 -3.15
C ALA A 257 -2.15 4.85 -3.05
N VAL A 258 -2.63 5.79 -3.85
CA VAL A 258 -2.17 7.18 -3.90
C VAL A 258 -3.39 8.08 -3.76
N ILE A 259 -3.37 8.97 -2.77
CA ILE A 259 -4.46 9.90 -2.47
C ILE A 259 -3.91 11.31 -2.60
N GLN A 260 -4.46 12.10 -3.51
CA GLN A 260 -4.05 13.46 -3.80
C GLN A 260 -5.20 14.43 -3.54
N PHE A 261 -4.88 15.49 -2.80
CA PHE A 261 -5.76 16.63 -2.58
C PHE A 261 -5.08 17.91 -3.02
N ILE A 262 -5.83 18.76 -3.71
CA ILE A 262 -5.42 20.14 -3.96
C ILE A 262 -6.04 21.01 -2.87
N TYR A 263 -5.24 21.89 -2.28
CA TYR A 263 -5.74 22.89 -1.34
C TYR A 263 -5.53 24.32 -1.86
N ARG A 264 -6.44 25.21 -1.48
CA ARG A 264 -6.40 26.63 -1.75
C ARG A 264 -6.67 27.41 -0.47
N VAL A 265 -5.79 28.36 -0.17
CA VAL A 265 -5.98 29.34 0.91
C VAL A 265 -6.48 30.63 0.27
N THR A 266 -7.59 31.16 0.76
CA THR A 266 -8.16 32.43 0.29
C THR A 266 -8.35 33.37 1.47
N PHE A 267 -7.62 34.48 1.48
CA PHE A 267 -7.75 35.51 2.49
C PHE A 267 -8.96 36.39 2.17
N ARG A 268 -9.85 36.52 3.15
CA ARG A 268 -10.96 37.48 3.15
C ARG A 268 -10.67 38.52 4.22
N GLU A 269 -11.43 39.62 4.23
CA GLU A 269 -11.21 40.73 5.16
C GLU A 269 -11.19 40.31 6.64
N ASN A 270 -12.07 39.37 7.03
CA ASN A 270 -12.25 39.00 8.45
C ASN A 270 -11.90 37.52 8.75
N TRP A 271 -11.68 36.69 7.73
CA TRP A 271 -11.42 35.27 7.89
C TRP A 271 -10.59 34.73 6.73
N ILE A 272 -10.13 33.50 6.87
CA ILE A 272 -9.35 32.78 5.87
C ILE A 272 -10.13 31.51 5.53
N ASP A 273 -10.36 31.27 4.24
CA ASP A 273 -10.97 30.04 3.75
C ASP A 273 -9.87 29.08 3.29
N VAL A 274 -9.81 27.89 3.88
CA VAL A 274 -8.96 26.77 3.46
C VAL A 274 -9.84 25.73 2.78
N THR A 275 -9.82 25.73 1.46
CA THR A 275 -10.58 24.78 0.63
C THR A 275 -9.68 23.62 0.23
N VAL A 276 -10.16 22.38 0.37
CA VAL A 276 -9.47 21.15 -0.02
C VAL A 276 -10.37 20.36 -0.95
N ASN A 277 -9.84 19.99 -2.10
CA ASN A 277 -10.53 19.24 -3.14
C ASN A 277 -9.79 17.93 -3.38
N VAL A 278 -10.52 16.87 -3.67
CA VAL A 278 -9.91 15.63 -4.18
C VAL A 278 -9.40 15.91 -5.59
N ASP A 279 -8.13 15.64 -5.83
CA ASP A 279 -7.51 15.73 -7.15
C ASP A 279 -7.53 14.36 -7.85
N ASN A 280 -6.94 13.38 -7.18
CA ASN A 280 -6.84 12.03 -7.72
C ASN A 280 -6.70 10.99 -6.60
N ILE A 281 -7.51 9.94 -6.64
CA ILE A 281 -7.34 8.76 -5.78
C ILE A 281 -7.15 7.54 -6.66
N ARG A 282 -6.02 6.86 -6.48
CA ARG A 282 -5.70 5.60 -7.16
C ARG A 282 -5.60 4.49 -6.13
N CYS A 283 -6.13 3.33 -6.46
CA CYS A 283 -6.12 2.18 -5.57
C CYS A 283 -6.07 0.92 -6.44
N ASP A 284 -4.94 0.23 -6.42
CA ASP A 284 -4.63 -0.91 -7.27
C ASP A 284 -4.25 -2.13 -6.44
N LEU A 285 -4.66 -3.32 -6.92
CA LEU A 285 -4.26 -4.61 -6.36
C LEU A 285 -3.26 -5.26 -7.31
N ILE A 286 -2.00 -5.25 -6.88
CA ILE A 286 -0.85 -5.74 -7.64
C ILE A 286 -0.45 -7.13 -7.15
N GLN A 287 -0.03 -7.97 -8.08
CA GLN A 287 0.45 -9.32 -7.81
C GLN A 287 1.88 -9.28 -7.30
N LEU A 288 2.16 -9.99 -6.21
CA LEU A 288 3.49 -10.04 -5.58
C LEU A 288 4.40 -11.16 -6.10
N VAL A 289 3.96 -11.95 -7.06
CA VAL A 289 4.72 -13.08 -7.64
C VAL A 289 4.74 -12.99 -9.16
N SER A 290 5.59 -13.76 -9.83
CA SER A 290 5.57 -13.83 -11.29
C SER A 290 4.29 -14.46 -11.82
N GLU A 291 3.88 -14.09 -13.03
CA GLU A 291 2.72 -14.67 -13.72
C GLU A 291 2.87 -16.19 -13.89
N THR A 292 4.08 -16.67 -14.18
CA THR A 292 4.40 -18.10 -14.26
C THR A 292 4.17 -18.82 -12.93
N LEU A 293 4.60 -18.22 -11.80
CA LEU A 293 4.38 -18.81 -10.48
C LEU A 293 2.89 -18.79 -10.11
N MET A 294 2.20 -17.68 -10.42
CA MET A 294 0.75 -17.55 -10.21
C MET A 294 -0.06 -18.55 -11.03
N ALA A 295 0.33 -18.83 -12.27
CA ALA A 295 -0.32 -19.85 -13.10
C ALA A 295 -0.04 -21.28 -12.61
N LYS A 296 1.14 -21.52 -12.01
CA LYS A 296 1.55 -22.85 -11.51
C LYS A 296 0.89 -23.18 -10.16
N GLN A 297 0.95 -22.27 -9.20
CA GLN A 297 0.48 -22.49 -7.83
C GLN A 297 -0.93 -21.94 -7.57
N GLY A 298 -1.37 -20.95 -8.34
CA GLY A 298 -2.70 -20.33 -8.22
C GLY A 298 -3.61 -20.63 -9.40
N TYR A 299 -4.60 -19.75 -9.59
CA TYR A 299 -5.56 -19.78 -10.69
C TYR A 299 -5.30 -18.72 -11.77
N GLY A 300 -4.26 -17.90 -11.61
CA GLY A 300 -3.93 -16.80 -12.51
C GLY A 300 -4.26 -15.43 -11.91
N SER A 301 -3.79 -14.37 -12.59
CA SER A 301 -3.87 -12.97 -12.14
C SER A 301 -5.29 -12.37 -12.14
N ASP A 302 -6.24 -13.04 -12.81
CA ASP A 302 -7.64 -12.61 -12.88
C ASP A 302 -8.44 -12.87 -11.59
N GLU A 303 -8.03 -13.86 -10.78
CA GLU A 303 -8.67 -14.16 -9.50
C GLU A 303 -8.03 -13.32 -8.40
N LYS A 304 -8.57 -12.11 -8.24
CA LYS A 304 -8.05 -11.15 -7.28
C LYS A 304 -9.10 -10.29 -6.61
N HIS A 305 -8.68 -9.73 -5.48
CA HIS A 305 -9.44 -8.68 -4.82
C HIS A 305 -9.54 -7.44 -5.71
N PHE A 306 -10.60 -6.68 -5.50
CA PHE A 306 -10.81 -5.37 -6.09
C PHE A 306 -11.20 -4.37 -5.00
N PRO A 307 -10.91 -3.07 -5.15
CA PRO A 307 -11.35 -2.05 -4.21
C PRO A 307 -12.88 -2.00 -4.16
N SER A 308 -13.47 -2.06 -2.97
CA SER A 308 -14.94 -2.02 -2.78
C SER A 308 -15.41 -0.81 -1.97
N ARG A 309 -14.54 -0.23 -1.13
CA ARG A 309 -14.80 1.04 -0.43
C ARG A 309 -13.49 1.76 -0.10
N ILE A 310 -13.51 3.08 -0.18
CA ILE A 310 -12.48 3.98 0.34
C ILE A 310 -13.18 4.98 1.25
N SER A 311 -12.73 5.14 2.48
CA SER A 311 -13.26 6.10 3.44
C SER A 311 -12.11 6.92 4.01
N LEU A 312 -12.17 8.24 3.87
CA LEU A 312 -11.16 9.17 4.34
C LEU A 312 -11.81 10.17 5.30
N GLN A 313 -11.08 10.53 6.35
CA GLN A 313 -11.46 11.56 7.30
C GLN A 313 -10.32 12.57 7.40
N LEU A 314 -10.65 13.85 7.29
CA LEU A 314 -9.72 14.97 7.44
C LEU A 314 -10.15 15.79 8.65
N THR A 315 -9.29 15.83 9.67
CA THR A 315 -9.56 16.51 10.93
C THR A 315 -8.41 17.48 11.27
N PRO A 316 -8.64 18.80 11.39
CA PRO A 316 -7.62 19.70 11.91
C PRO A 316 -7.30 19.34 13.36
N LEU A 317 -6.02 19.19 13.68
CA LEU A 317 -5.58 18.81 15.04
C LEU A 317 -5.88 19.92 16.05
N VAL A 318 -5.63 21.17 15.69
CA VAL A 318 -5.97 22.33 16.50
C VAL A 318 -7.32 22.88 16.04
N GLN A 319 -8.36 22.58 16.81
CA GLN A 319 -9.74 22.93 16.45
C GLN A 319 -10.17 24.33 16.93
N THR A 320 -9.38 24.99 17.79
CA THR A 320 -9.70 26.32 18.33
C THR A 320 -9.64 27.44 17.28
N ASP A 321 -8.86 27.24 16.22
CA ASP A 321 -8.70 28.20 15.12
C ASP A 321 -9.66 27.89 13.95
N ILE A 322 -10.72 27.10 14.16
CA ILE A 322 -11.73 26.76 13.14
C ILE A 322 -13.06 27.41 13.51
N LEU A 323 -13.55 28.32 12.66
CA LEU A 323 -14.86 28.98 12.81
C LEU A 323 -16.00 28.10 12.31
N SER A 324 -15.81 27.44 11.16
CA SER A 324 -16.80 26.55 10.58
C SER A 324 -16.20 25.63 9.52
N LEU A 325 -16.95 24.60 9.14
CA LEU A 325 -16.64 23.68 8.07
C LEU A 325 -17.84 23.57 7.13
N THR A 326 -17.61 23.64 5.83
CA THR A 326 -18.64 23.59 4.79
C THR A 326 -18.23 22.64 3.66
N VAL A 327 -19.21 22.15 2.89
CA VAL A 327 -19.01 21.27 1.74
C VAL A 327 -19.62 21.89 0.48
N SER A 328 -19.06 21.63 -0.71
CA SER A 328 -19.55 22.24 -1.96
C SER A 328 -20.91 21.73 -2.45
N ARG A 329 -21.30 20.52 -2.06
CA ARG A 329 -22.49 19.85 -2.59
C ARG A 329 -23.42 19.42 -1.48
N SER A 330 -24.72 19.65 -1.66
CA SER A 330 -25.76 19.10 -0.78
C SER A 330 -25.93 17.60 -1.02
N THR A 331 -26.54 16.88 -0.09
CA THR A 331 -26.97 15.49 -0.31
C THR A 331 -27.73 15.40 -1.63
N ASP A 332 -27.36 14.44 -2.47
CA ASP A 332 -28.14 14.11 -3.66
C ASP A 332 -29.44 13.46 -3.19
N ASN A 333 -30.58 14.13 -3.41
CA ASN A 333 -31.89 13.51 -3.27
C ASN A 333 -32.26 13.03 -4.67
N PRO A 334 -31.92 11.78 -5.07
CA PRO A 334 -32.36 11.30 -6.36
C PRO A 334 -33.89 11.39 -6.40
N ALA A 335 -34.41 12.15 -7.37
CA ALA A 335 -35.83 12.12 -7.67
C ALA A 335 -36.15 10.66 -8.04
N GLN A 336 -36.90 9.99 -7.18
CA GLN A 336 -37.49 8.71 -7.54
C GLN A 336 -38.65 9.04 -8.47
N GLU A 337 -38.48 8.87 -9.78
CA GLU A 337 -39.63 8.75 -10.68
C GLU A 337 -40.40 7.51 -10.23
N VAL A 338 -41.53 7.74 -9.57
CA VAL A 338 -42.54 6.73 -9.29
C VAL A 338 -43.42 6.71 -10.52
N ASP A 339 -43.06 5.88 -11.50
CA ASP A 339 -43.93 5.63 -12.64
C ASP A 339 -45.25 5.04 -12.13
N THR A 340 -46.31 5.83 -12.25
CA THR A 340 -47.65 5.46 -11.86
C THR A 340 -48.25 4.70 -13.03
N GLU A 341 -48.42 3.40 -12.86
CA GLU A 341 -49.06 2.52 -13.83
C GLU A 341 -50.49 2.99 -14.13
N MET A 342 -50.73 3.61 -15.27
CA MET A 342 -52.05 3.64 -15.90
C MET A 342 -51.87 3.50 -17.40
N GLY A 343 -52.10 2.29 -17.90
CA GLY A 343 -52.09 1.98 -19.32
C GLY A 343 -52.78 0.66 -19.57
N LEU A 344 -54.11 0.70 -19.57
CA LEU A 344 -55.00 -0.43 -19.79
C LEU A 344 -55.26 -0.53 -21.30
N ASP A 345 -54.48 -1.34 -22.02
CA ASP A 345 -54.71 -1.54 -23.45
C ASP A 345 -55.76 -2.63 -23.68
N ALA A 346 -56.99 -2.19 -23.96
CA ALA A 346 -58.04 -2.99 -24.55
C ALA A 346 -58.14 -2.68 -26.05
N THR A 347 -57.51 -3.50 -26.90
CA THR A 347 -57.75 -3.46 -28.35
C THR A 347 -58.96 -4.32 -28.70
N LEU A 348 -60.09 -3.63 -28.94
CA LEU A 348 -61.34 -4.17 -29.47
C LEU A 348 -61.26 -4.32 -31.00
N SER A 349 -61.66 -5.49 -31.48
CA SER A 349 -61.79 -5.78 -32.91
C SER A 349 -62.89 -4.95 -33.57
N ALA A 350 -62.61 -4.42 -34.76
CA ALA A 350 -63.62 -4.12 -35.77
C ALA A 350 -63.71 -5.32 -36.74
N ALA A 351 -64.64 -6.21 -36.39
CA ALA A 351 -65.40 -7.26 -37.10
C ALA A 351 -65.16 -7.54 -38.63
N PRO A 352 -65.54 -8.73 -39.15
CA PRO A 352 -66.83 -9.36 -38.89
C PRO A 352 -66.72 -10.63 -38.03
N ALA A 353 -67.12 -10.50 -36.77
CA ALA A 353 -67.32 -11.52 -35.73
C ALA A 353 -66.08 -12.32 -35.22
N THR A 354 -65.64 -11.99 -34.00
CA THR A 354 -64.75 -12.76 -33.07
C THR A 354 -63.23 -12.56 -33.28
N ILE A 355 -62.63 -11.46 -32.81
CA ILE A 355 -62.01 -11.21 -31.49
C ILE A 355 -61.07 -12.32 -30.99
N GLY A 356 -59.77 -12.00 -30.95
CA GLY A 356 -58.80 -12.62 -30.06
C GLY A 356 -57.36 -12.52 -30.53
N ILE A 357 -56.69 -11.36 -30.34
CA ILE A 357 -55.23 -11.31 -30.38
C ILE A 357 -54.72 -10.66 -29.09
N THR A 358 -54.11 -11.52 -28.28
CA THR A 358 -53.35 -11.29 -27.06
C THR A 358 -52.07 -10.51 -27.34
N MET A 359 -51.87 -9.39 -26.64
CA MET A 359 -50.64 -8.60 -26.68
C MET A 359 -49.81 -8.84 -25.42
N SER A 360 -48.54 -9.20 -25.62
CA SER A 360 -47.50 -9.21 -24.61
C SER A 360 -46.45 -8.16 -24.99
N ALA A 361 -46.38 -7.06 -24.24
CA ALA A 361 -45.33 -6.06 -24.38
C ALA A 361 -44.24 -6.33 -23.34
N HIS A 362 -43.01 -6.49 -23.82
CA HIS A 362 -41.80 -6.52 -22.99
C HIS A 362 -41.04 -5.24 -23.25
N GLU A 363 -40.98 -4.34 -22.26
CA GLU A 363 -40.09 -3.19 -22.33
C GLU A 363 -38.99 -3.31 -21.27
N THR A 364 -37.76 -3.04 -21.70
CA THR A 364 -36.55 -3.31 -20.93
C THR A 364 -36.02 -1.98 -20.40
N VAL A 365 -36.24 -1.70 -19.12
CA VAL A 365 -35.80 -0.45 -18.49
C VAL A 365 -34.29 -0.49 -18.27
N THR A 366 -33.57 0.46 -18.88
CA THR A 366 -32.11 0.58 -18.75
C THR A 366 -31.78 1.50 -17.57
N ARG A 367 -31.52 0.93 -16.39
CA ARG A 367 -31.04 1.69 -15.22
C ARG A 367 -29.55 2.01 -15.40
N THR A 368 -29.19 3.26 -15.69
CA THR A 368 -27.78 3.69 -15.71
C THR A 368 -27.30 4.01 -14.29
N LEU A 369 -27.13 3.00 -13.45
CA LEU A 369 -26.44 3.17 -12.17
C LEU A 369 -24.93 3.23 -12.45
N ARG A 370 -24.29 4.38 -12.22
CA ARG A 370 -22.82 4.39 -12.06
C ARG A 370 -22.50 3.48 -10.87
N PRO A 371 -21.64 2.45 -11.03
CA PRO A 371 -21.43 1.44 -9.99
C PRO A 371 -20.78 2.03 -8.73
N TRP A 372 -20.01 3.11 -8.88
CA TRP A 372 -19.39 3.84 -7.78
C TRP A 372 -20.21 5.07 -7.39
N LYS A 373 -20.48 5.20 -6.09
CA LYS A 373 -21.02 6.42 -5.48
C LYS A 373 -19.99 7.10 -4.61
N PHE A 374 -20.15 8.41 -4.48
CA PHE A 374 -19.37 9.25 -3.60
C PHE A 374 -20.31 10.01 -2.66
N GLU A 375 -19.92 10.06 -1.38
CA GLU A 375 -20.60 10.83 -0.36
C GLU A 375 -19.58 11.60 0.48
N HIS A 376 -19.94 12.82 0.84
CA HIS A 376 -19.25 13.57 1.88
C HIS A 376 -20.17 13.88 3.05
N SER A 377 -19.59 14.00 4.24
CA SER A 377 -20.31 14.44 5.41
C SER A 377 -19.38 15.21 6.34
N VAL A 378 -19.98 16.03 7.19
CA VAL A 378 -19.24 16.84 8.17
C VAL A 378 -19.70 16.45 9.56
N HIS A 379 -18.74 16.18 10.43
CA HIS A 379 -18.98 15.95 11.86
C HIS A 379 -18.07 16.86 12.68
N GLY A 380 -18.65 17.89 13.30
CA GLY A 380 -17.89 18.97 13.92
C GLY A 380 -16.95 19.62 12.89
N ASN A 381 -15.65 19.63 13.19
CA ASN A 381 -14.61 20.14 12.29
C ASN A 381 -13.96 19.06 11.40
N THR A 382 -14.50 17.84 11.39
CA THR A 382 -14.00 16.71 10.58
C THR A 382 -14.82 16.57 9.31
N ALA A 383 -14.14 16.48 8.17
CA ALA A 383 -14.75 16.11 6.90
C ALA A 383 -14.53 14.62 6.62
N ALA A 384 -15.60 13.91 6.28
CA ALA A 384 -15.57 12.51 5.88
C ALA A 384 -15.91 12.39 4.40
N LEU A 385 -15.09 11.64 3.65
CA LEU A 385 -15.21 11.40 2.22
C LEU A 385 -15.29 9.90 1.99
N ASN A 386 -16.32 9.42 1.29
CA ASN A 386 -16.57 8.00 1.10
C ASN A 386 -16.81 7.70 -0.39
N TRP A 387 -16.06 6.73 -0.91
CA TRP A 387 -16.31 6.09 -2.21
C TRP A 387 -16.69 4.65 -1.95
N PHE A 388 -17.81 4.20 -2.48
CA PHE A 388 -18.27 2.83 -2.28
C PHE A 388 -18.92 2.26 -3.53
N LEU A 389 -18.66 0.98 -3.74
CA LEU A 389 -19.13 0.23 -4.88
C LEU A 389 -20.49 -0.39 -4.56
N HIS A 390 -21.46 -0.13 -5.41
CA HIS A 390 -22.73 -0.84 -5.40
C HIS A 390 -22.68 -2.05 -6.34
N GLY A 391 -23.26 -3.14 -5.86
CA GLY A 391 -23.45 -4.36 -6.60
C GLY A 391 -24.93 -4.74 -6.66
N GLY A 392 -25.28 -5.33 -7.79
CA GLY A 392 -26.56 -6.00 -7.95
C GLY A 392 -27.75 -5.18 -8.36
N ALA A 393 -28.82 -5.90 -8.72
CA ALA A 393 -30.11 -5.33 -9.08
C ALA A 393 -30.71 -4.50 -7.93
N GLU A 394 -30.41 -4.90 -6.69
CA GLU A 394 -30.84 -4.21 -5.47
C GLU A 394 -29.96 -3.00 -5.11
N GLY A 395 -28.79 -2.82 -5.75
CA GLY A 395 -27.88 -1.73 -5.45
C GLY A 395 -27.34 -1.75 -4.01
N ARG A 396 -27.03 -2.93 -3.45
CA ARG A 396 -26.39 -3.03 -2.13
C ARG A 396 -24.90 -2.72 -2.21
N GLU A 397 -24.30 -2.26 -1.12
CA GLU A 397 -22.86 -2.02 -1.08
C GLU A 397 -22.10 -3.35 -1.09
N VAL A 398 -21.10 -3.48 -1.95
CA VAL A 398 -20.35 -4.72 -2.16
C VAL A 398 -19.56 -5.16 -0.92
N PHE A 399 -19.10 -4.21 -0.11
CA PHE A 399 -18.30 -4.53 1.07
C PHE A 399 -19.14 -5.10 2.23
N SER A 400 -20.42 -4.72 2.34
CA SER A 400 -21.30 -5.09 3.45
C SER A 400 -22.28 -6.23 3.11
N SER A 401 -22.48 -6.52 1.82
CA SER A 401 -23.41 -7.55 1.37
C SER A 401 -22.71 -8.69 0.65
N GLU A 402 -22.99 -9.93 1.05
CA GLU A 402 -22.60 -11.10 0.29
C GLU A 402 -23.64 -11.38 -0.81
N PRO A 403 -23.23 -11.67 -2.04
CA PRO A 403 -24.14 -12.07 -3.10
C PRO A 403 -24.77 -13.42 -2.76
N HIS A 404 -26.00 -13.65 -3.21
CA HIS A 404 -26.63 -14.95 -2.96
C HIS A 404 -25.82 -16.07 -3.64
N LYS A 405 -25.68 -17.22 -2.97
CA LYS A 405 -24.89 -18.37 -3.50
C LYS A 405 -25.29 -18.78 -4.92
N ARG A 406 -26.57 -18.62 -5.29
CA ARG A 406 -27.07 -18.89 -6.65
C ARG A 406 -26.52 -17.88 -7.66
N GLU A 407 -26.41 -16.61 -7.30
CA GLU A 407 -25.87 -15.55 -8.16
C GLU A 407 -24.37 -15.75 -8.43
N LEU A 408 -23.59 -16.18 -7.44
CA LEU A 408 -22.16 -16.48 -7.61
C LEU A 408 -21.89 -17.53 -8.70
N LEU A 409 -22.83 -18.46 -8.90
CA LEU A 409 -22.72 -19.53 -9.89
C LEU A 409 -23.19 -19.10 -11.30
N GLN A 410 -23.96 -18.01 -11.42
CA GLN A 410 -24.49 -17.56 -12.70
C GLN A 410 -23.37 -17.01 -13.62
N PRO A 411 -23.27 -17.46 -14.88
CA PRO A 411 -22.29 -16.95 -15.84
C PRO A 411 -22.40 -15.45 -16.13
N ARG A 412 -23.62 -14.89 -16.04
CA ARG A 412 -23.92 -13.47 -16.25
C ARG A 412 -23.98 -12.67 -14.94
N SER A 413 -23.41 -13.18 -13.85
CA SER A 413 -23.40 -12.44 -12.58
C SER A 413 -22.60 -11.13 -12.70
N TRP A 414 -23.05 -10.12 -11.97
CA TRP A 414 -22.74 -8.70 -12.22
C TRP A 414 -21.25 -8.32 -12.29
N PHE A 415 -20.36 -9.09 -11.66
CA PHE A 415 -18.92 -8.81 -11.63
C PHE A 415 -18.02 -9.94 -12.16
N ARG A 416 -18.58 -10.90 -12.90
CA ARG A 416 -17.74 -11.82 -13.71
C ARG A 416 -17.18 -11.09 -14.92
N ASN A 417 -15.95 -11.46 -15.31
CA ASN A 417 -15.22 -10.83 -16.41
C ASN A 417 -15.07 -9.30 -16.28
N ARG A 418 -15.08 -8.80 -15.04
CA ARG A 418 -15.15 -7.36 -14.67
C ARG A 418 -14.05 -6.47 -15.24
N TYR A 419 -12.92 -7.04 -15.67
CA TYR A 419 -11.78 -6.26 -16.20
C TYR A 419 -11.79 -6.10 -17.72
N THR A 420 -12.71 -6.77 -18.43
CA THR A 420 -12.73 -6.82 -19.92
C THR A 420 -13.83 -5.98 -20.56
N ASN A 421 -14.89 -5.62 -19.81
CA ASN A 421 -16.03 -4.86 -20.32
C ASN A 421 -15.64 -3.38 -20.57
N PRO A 422 -16.10 -2.73 -21.66
CA PRO A 422 -15.98 -1.27 -21.83
C PRO A 422 -16.61 -0.45 -20.70
N GLY A 423 -17.77 -0.85 -20.15
CA GLY A 423 -18.45 -0.17 -19.03
C GLY A 423 -18.00 -0.62 -17.64
N ARG A 424 -16.75 -1.09 -17.51
CA ARG A 424 -16.25 -1.68 -16.26
C ARG A 424 -16.09 -0.65 -15.13
N PRO A 425 -16.35 -1.03 -13.86
CA PRO A 425 -16.08 -0.18 -12.69
C PRO A 425 -14.59 -0.02 -12.33
N PHE A 426 -13.70 -0.72 -13.04
CA PHE A 426 -12.29 -0.86 -12.68
C PHE A 426 -11.36 -0.58 -13.87
N THR A 427 -10.10 -0.26 -13.61
CA THR A 427 -9.07 -0.26 -14.66
C THR A 427 -8.90 -1.67 -15.24
N ARG A 428 -8.23 -1.81 -16.40
CA ARG A 428 -7.88 -3.15 -16.93
C ARG A 428 -6.97 -3.91 -15.96
N GLY A 429 -6.18 -3.18 -15.19
CA GLY A 429 -5.37 -3.69 -14.09
C GLY A 429 -6.18 -3.99 -12.83
N GLY A 430 -7.49 -3.77 -12.80
CA GLY A 430 -8.38 -4.13 -11.70
C GLY A 430 -8.37 -3.21 -10.47
N GLY A 431 -7.73 -2.06 -10.56
CA GLY A 431 -7.84 -0.98 -9.58
C GLY A 431 -8.93 0.04 -9.93
N VAL A 432 -8.93 1.16 -9.22
CA VAL A 432 -9.83 2.30 -9.44
C VAL A 432 -9.07 3.61 -9.47
N ILE A 433 -9.61 4.57 -10.22
CA ILE A 433 -9.12 5.94 -10.28
C ILE A 433 -10.33 6.85 -10.09
N PHE A 434 -10.35 7.64 -9.02
CA PHE A 434 -11.31 8.70 -8.80
C PHE A 434 -10.63 10.03 -9.09
N ALA A 435 -11.04 10.68 -10.17
CA ALA A 435 -10.56 12.00 -10.54
C ALA A 435 -11.46 13.10 -9.93
N GLY A 436 -10.88 14.28 -9.71
CA GLY A 436 -11.55 15.38 -9.05
C GLY A 436 -12.75 15.97 -9.81
N ASP A 437 -12.83 15.76 -11.12
CA ASP A 437 -13.94 16.19 -11.97
C ASP A 437 -15.21 15.36 -11.80
N GLU A 438 -15.07 14.04 -11.61
CA GLU A 438 -16.22 13.13 -11.42
C GLU A 438 -16.54 12.84 -9.95
N TYR A 439 -15.52 12.85 -9.10
CA TYR A 439 -15.59 12.37 -7.72
C TYR A 439 -14.87 13.30 -6.72
N GLY A 440 -14.60 14.55 -7.11
CA GLY A 440 -13.94 15.55 -6.27
C GLY A 440 -14.85 16.67 -5.85
N GLU A 441 -15.52 16.46 -4.74
CA GLU A 441 -16.12 17.57 -4.01
C GLU A 441 -15.08 18.28 -3.13
N SER A 442 -15.40 19.52 -2.81
CA SER A 442 -14.58 20.40 -1.99
C SER A 442 -15.11 20.49 -0.57
N VAL A 443 -14.17 20.62 0.35
CA VAL A 443 -14.41 20.88 1.77
C VAL A 443 -13.72 22.19 2.11
N CYS A 444 -14.40 23.08 2.82
CA CYS A 444 -13.84 24.39 3.17
C CYS A 444 -13.91 24.64 4.68
N TRP A 445 -12.74 24.74 5.31
CA TRP A 445 -12.59 25.22 6.69
C TRP A 445 -12.45 26.74 6.68
N ARG A 446 -13.28 27.42 7.46
CA ARG A 446 -13.16 28.84 7.71
C ARG A 446 -12.38 29.06 9.01
N MET A 447 -11.36 29.91 8.95
CA MET A 447 -10.45 30.18 10.07
C MET A 447 -10.41 31.68 10.38
N PRO A 448 -10.16 32.10 11.63
CA PRO A 448 -9.99 33.52 11.94
C PRO A 448 -8.79 34.12 11.18
N ALA A 449 -8.84 35.42 10.87
CA ALA A 449 -7.70 36.12 10.26
C ALA A 449 -6.39 35.98 11.08
N ALA A 450 -6.49 35.82 12.40
CA ALA A 450 -5.37 35.56 13.30
C ALA A 450 -4.66 34.20 13.06
N ALA A 451 -5.21 33.32 12.23
CA ALA A 451 -4.54 32.09 11.80
C ALA A 451 -3.47 32.32 10.70
N ALA A 452 -3.43 33.52 10.11
CA ALA A 452 -2.41 33.90 9.14
C ALA A 452 -0.99 33.66 9.68
N GLY A 453 -0.12 33.08 8.85
CA GLY A 453 1.26 32.75 9.18
C GLY A 453 1.44 31.47 10.01
N LYS A 454 0.38 30.93 10.62
CA LYS A 454 0.46 29.69 11.41
C LYS A 454 0.61 28.47 10.50
N THR A 455 1.28 27.44 11.03
CA THR A 455 1.25 26.10 10.42
C THR A 455 0.21 25.27 11.14
N VAL A 456 -0.75 24.76 10.38
CA VAL A 456 -1.83 23.92 10.88
C VAL A 456 -1.64 22.52 10.33
N GLU A 457 -1.97 21.54 11.17
CA GLU A 457 -1.85 20.13 10.85
C GLU A 457 -3.25 19.49 10.77
N TRP A 458 -3.47 18.70 9.73
CA TRP A 458 -4.65 17.88 9.56
C TRP A 458 -4.27 16.42 9.75
N GLU A 459 -4.97 15.73 10.64
CA GLU A 459 -4.95 14.28 10.72
C GLU A 459 -5.82 13.72 9.60
N MET A 460 -5.22 12.91 8.74
CA MET A 460 -5.95 12.12 7.76
C MET A 460 -6.02 10.68 8.25
N LYS A 461 -7.23 10.20 8.52
CA LYS A 461 -7.50 8.78 8.81
C LYS A 461 -8.17 8.16 7.60
N GLY A 462 -7.66 7.02 7.17
CA GLY A 462 -8.20 6.32 6.00
C GLY A 462 -8.48 4.86 6.26
N ARG A 463 -9.50 4.35 5.58
CA ARG A 463 -9.86 2.93 5.53
C ARG A 463 -10.11 2.54 4.09
N ILE A 464 -9.52 1.43 3.67
CA ILE A 464 -9.72 0.87 2.32
C ILE A 464 -10.17 -0.57 2.47
N TRP A 465 -11.30 -0.90 1.85
CA TRP A 465 -11.82 -2.25 1.75
C TRP A 465 -11.54 -2.81 0.36
N VAL A 466 -11.08 -4.05 0.36
CA VAL A 466 -10.89 -4.85 -0.85
C VAL A 466 -11.72 -6.11 -0.72
N THR A 467 -12.47 -6.42 -1.76
CA THR A 467 -13.39 -7.56 -1.78
C THR A 467 -12.98 -8.51 -2.89
N TYR A 468 -13.00 -9.81 -2.60
CA TYR A 468 -12.91 -10.85 -3.61
C TYR A 468 -14.30 -11.44 -3.84
N TRP A 469 -14.78 -11.28 -5.06
CA TRP A 469 -15.83 -12.12 -5.64
C TRP A 469 -15.26 -12.90 -6.84
N PRO A 470 -15.72 -14.14 -7.07
CA PRO A 470 -15.24 -14.98 -8.17
C PRO A 470 -15.31 -14.26 -9.52
N ASN A 471 -14.22 -14.26 -10.28
CA ASN A 471 -14.16 -13.57 -11.58
C ASN A 471 -14.41 -14.51 -12.77
N LYS A 472 -13.55 -15.51 -12.92
CA LYS A 472 -13.61 -16.55 -13.96
C LYS A 472 -13.88 -17.93 -13.35
N LYS A 473 -13.43 -18.17 -12.13
CA LYS A 473 -13.60 -19.44 -11.43
C LYS A 473 -15.01 -19.60 -10.88
N ARG A 474 -15.51 -20.83 -10.95
CA ARG A 474 -16.77 -21.24 -10.32
C ARG A 474 -16.49 -21.64 -8.88
N THR A 475 -16.53 -20.69 -7.97
CA THR A 475 -16.43 -20.91 -6.52
C THR A 475 -17.51 -20.11 -5.80
N LEU A 476 -17.83 -20.50 -4.57
CA LEU A 476 -18.73 -19.76 -3.67
C LEU A 476 -17.96 -18.91 -2.65
N HIS A 477 -16.63 -18.96 -2.69
CA HIS A 477 -15.78 -18.19 -1.79
C HIS A 477 -15.91 -16.69 -2.08
N VAL A 478 -16.14 -15.93 -1.02
CA VAL A 478 -16.12 -14.48 -1.01
C VAL A 478 -15.39 -14.03 0.26
N GLU A 479 -14.62 -12.95 0.16
CA GLU A 479 -14.02 -12.34 1.35
C GLU A 479 -13.89 -10.84 1.15
N THR A 480 -14.02 -10.09 2.26
CA THR A 480 -13.72 -8.66 2.32
C THR A 480 -12.65 -8.45 3.38
N ARG A 481 -11.65 -7.64 3.03
CA ARG A 481 -10.57 -7.25 3.92
C ARG A 481 -10.46 -5.74 3.97
N ARG A 482 -9.98 -5.22 5.10
CA ARG A 482 -9.73 -3.80 5.29
C ARG A 482 -8.32 -3.51 5.78
N VAL A 483 -7.83 -2.35 5.37
CA VAL A 483 -6.65 -1.70 5.96
C VAL A 483 -7.06 -0.35 6.53
N GLU A 484 -6.43 0.03 7.62
CA GLU A 484 -6.53 1.38 8.19
C GLU A 484 -5.16 2.02 8.18
N PHE A 485 -5.12 3.32 7.94
CA PHE A 485 -3.89 4.11 8.00
C PHE A 485 -4.18 5.51 8.53
N ARG A 486 -3.13 6.18 9.00
CA ARG A 486 -3.21 7.53 9.54
C ARG A 486 -1.96 8.30 9.16
N GLU A 487 -2.16 9.50 8.62
CA GLU A 487 -1.08 10.41 8.25
C GLU A 487 -1.36 11.84 8.73
N LEU A 488 -0.30 12.64 8.85
CA LEU A 488 -0.40 14.07 9.17
C LEU A 488 -0.06 14.92 7.94
N LEU A 489 -0.97 15.80 7.58
CA LEU A 489 -0.86 16.75 6.48
C LEU A 489 -0.59 18.13 7.07
N ARG A 490 0.36 18.88 6.49
CA ARG A 490 0.77 20.19 6.99
C ARG A 490 0.43 21.28 5.97
N LEU A 491 -0.01 22.42 6.46
CA LEU A 491 -0.22 23.63 5.66
C LEU A 491 0.17 24.85 6.49
N THR A 492 1.09 25.65 5.95
CA THR A 492 1.36 26.99 6.49
C THR A 492 0.43 27.98 5.80
N ILE A 493 -0.42 28.65 6.58
CA ILE A 493 -1.43 29.59 6.09
C ILE A 493 -0.71 30.87 5.64
N ARG A 494 -0.45 30.98 4.34
CA ARG A 494 0.17 32.14 3.69
C ARG A 494 -0.56 32.44 2.39
N GLU A 495 -0.50 33.70 1.96
CA GLU A 495 -1.07 34.18 0.69
C GLU A 495 -0.47 33.47 -0.54
#